data_AF-A0A839IBE2-F1
#
_entry.id   AF-A0A839IBE2-F1
#
_cell.length_a   1.000
_cell.length_b   1.000
_cell.length_c   1.000
_cell.angle_alpha   90.00
_cell.angle_beta   90.00
_cell.angle_gamma   90.00
#
_symmetry.space_group_name_H-M   'P 1'
#
loop_
_entity.id
_entity.type
_entity.pdbx_description
1 polymer ?
#
loop_
_entity_poly.entity_id
_entity_poly.type
_entity_poly.pdbx_seq_one_letter_code
_entity_poly.pdbx_strand_id
1 'polypeptide(L)'
;MSLIFAKRDESGNVCIVSDTKLNYEIDRKLPSYSSYQKNGGLKLFVVNHGKVAISFAGCSAEAQDTFDRIDLDNWNLSNALEILKESSAFGTTDYLLCNAVNNVIYKISDGVVAQPDYAYIGDFDGYQVLTKNIKQSSGLHDLDIAMNKVISDSNVKTVGGFCIAALSDNGLFRYTSKHSFSQFKGHIKLSNVPTTIPILSNPVNDTYSYGWTGSQYGFALYFYEAKLGLIYLPLKINPVEVCSEVNLDFFDQILMKYNLKMPLRIDTKS
;
A
#
# COMPACT_ATOMS: atom_id res chain seq x y z
N MET A 1 0.18 11.54 -9.78
CA MET A 1 1.35 10.84 -9.23
C MET A 1 0.98 10.33 -7.84
N SER A 2 1.45 9.16 -7.44
CA SER A 2 1.20 8.59 -6.10
C SER A 2 1.79 9.48 -4.99
N LEU A 3 1.36 9.30 -3.74
CA LEU A 3 2.05 9.85 -2.57
C LEU A 3 2.52 8.71 -1.67
N ILE A 4 3.81 8.74 -1.33
CA ILE A 4 4.39 7.90 -0.30
C ILE A 4 5.12 8.79 0.70
N PHE A 5 4.92 8.50 1.98
CA PHE A 5 5.54 9.24 3.07
C PHE A 5 6.09 8.27 4.12
N ALA A 6 7.32 8.50 4.56
CA ALA A 6 7.96 7.75 5.63
C ALA A 6 8.56 8.69 6.68
N LYS A 7 8.47 8.31 7.96
CA LYS A 7 9.17 8.99 9.06
C LYS A 7 9.44 8.03 10.21
N ARG A 8 10.32 8.42 11.14
CA ARG A 8 10.42 7.77 12.45
C ARG A 8 9.36 8.29 13.43
N ASP A 9 8.78 7.42 14.25
CA ASP A 9 7.98 7.79 15.41
C ASP A 9 8.85 8.11 16.63
N GLU A 10 8.24 8.44 17.77
CA GLU A 10 8.96 8.76 19.01
C GLU A 10 9.79 7.59 19.56
N SER A 11 9.40 6.35 19.25
CA SER A 11 10.15 5.14 19.62
C SER A 11 11.28 4.83 18.65
N GLY A 12 11.47 5.66 17.62
CA GLY A 12 12.45 5.48 16.56
C GLY A 12 12.01 4.49 15.48
N ASN A 13 10.80 3.95 15.55
CA ASN A 13 10.27 3.02 14.56
C ASN A 13 9.92 3.75 13.27
N VAL A 14 10.28 3.18 12.13
CA VAL A 14 9.91 3.71 10.82
C VAL A 14 8.45 3.38 10.50
N CYS A 15 7.67 4.44 10.29
CA CYS A 15 6.31 4.41 9.78
C CYS A 15 6.34 4.78 8.30
N ILE A 16 5.68 4.01 7.44
CA ILE A 16 5.52 4.31 6.02
C ILE A 16 4.06 4.14 5.59
N VAL A 17 3.56 5.11 4.82
CA VAL A 17 2.20 5.12 4.27
C VAL A 17 2.23 5.42 2.78
N SER A 18 1.32 4.79 2.02
CA SER A 18 1.22 4.91 0.58
C SER A 18 -0.22 4.83 0.12
N ASP A 19 -0.56 5.56 -0.93
CA ASP A 19 -1.82 5.39 -1.66
C ASP A 19 -1.71 4.28 -2.72
N THR A 20 -2.80 3.56 -3.01
CA THR A 20 -2.79 2.50 -4.02
C THR A 20 -3.15 2.96 -5.42
N LYS A 21 -3.83 4.11 -5.56
CA LYS A 21 -4.50 4.51 -6.80
C LYS A 21 -5.47 3.46 -7.38
N LEU A 22 -5.89 2.46 -6.59
CA LEU A 22 -6.94 1.54 -6.98
C LEU A 22 -8.28 2.29 -6.90
N ASN A 23 -8.51 3.17 -7.88
CA ASN A 23 -9.67 4.05 -7.99
C ASN A 23 -10.64 3.55 -9.06
N TYR A 24 -11.92 3.83 -8.79
CA TYR A 24 -13.04 3.85 -9.70
C TYR A 24 -13.13 5.24 -10.37
N GLU A 25 -13.35 5.32 -11.68
CA GLU A 25 -13.71 6.59 -12.34
C GLU A 25 -15.20 6.86 -12.11
N ILE A 26 -15.56 8.10 -11.74
CA ILE A 26 -16.90 8.59 -11.34
C ILE A 26 -18.06 8.11 -12.25
N ASP A 27 -17.78 7.73 -13.50
CA ASP A 27 -18.80 7.39 -14.49
C ASP A 27 -18.85 5.90 -14.89
N ARG A 28 -18.12 4.99 -14.24
CA ARG A 28 -17.93 3.61 -14.75
C ARG A 28 -17.93 2.54 -13.70
N LYS A 29 -18.86 1.57 -13.80
CA LYS A 29 -18.77 0.18 -13.30
C LYS A 29 -17.37 -0.22 -12.87
N LEU A 30 -17.24 -0.89 -11.71
CA LEU A 30 -15.99 -1.48 -11.18
C LEU A 30 -15.00 -1.78 -12.32
N PRO A 31 -13.78 -1.24 -12.27
CA PRO A 31 -12.86 -1.36 -13.38
C PRO A 31 -12.79 -2.82 -13.82
N SER A 32 -12.97 -3.08 -15.12
CA SER A 32 -12.73 -4.41 -15.66
C SER A 32 -11.31 -4.86 -15.27
N TYR A 33 -11.02 -6.16 -15.23
CA TYR A 33 -9.67 -6.68 -14.96
C TYR A 33 -8.56 -5.90 -15.67
N SER A 34 -8.78 -5.54 -16.95
CA SER A 34 -7.84 -4.76 -17.77
C SER A 34 -7.61 -3.32 -17.32
N SER A 35 -8.53 -2.76 -16.53
CA SER A 35 -8.52 -1.38 -16.05
C SER A 35 -7.76 -1.23 -14.74
N TYR A 36 -7.77 -2.26 -13.87
CA TYR A 36 -6.95 -2.28 -12.65
C TYR A 36 -5.46 -2.26 -12.97
N GLN A 37 -5.02 -3.04 -13.97
CA GLN A 37 -3.63 -3.05 -14.44
C GLN A 37 -3.18 -1.74 -15.10
N LYS A 38 -4.12 -0.88 -15.51
CA LYS A 38 -3.83 0.39 -16.20
C LYS A 38 -3.76 1.59 -15.26
N ASN A 39 -4.50 1.56 -14.15
CA ASN A 39 -4.76 2.76 -13.35
C ASN A 39 -4.32 2.67 -11.87
N GLY A 40 -3.96 1.50 -11.34
CA GLY A 40 -3.53 1.33 -9.95
C GLY A 40 -2.61 0.12 -9.73
N GLY A 41 -1.86 0.12 -8.63
CA GLY A 41 -0.89 -0.94 -8.33
C GLY A 41 -0.39 -0.84 -6.89
N LEU A 42 0.17 -1.92 -6.37
CA LEU A 42 0.83 -1.86 -5.07
C LEU A 42 2.11 -1.06 -5.21
N LYS A 43 2.34 -0.13 -4.28
CA LYS A 43 3.51 0.77 -4.30
C LYS A 43 4.39 0.67 -3.07
N LEU A 44 3.99 -0.16 -2.10
CA LEU A 44 4.68 -0.37 -0.85
C LEU A 44 4.83 -1.87 -0.62
N PHE A 45 6.07 -2.34 -0.60
CA PHE A 45 6.46 -3.74 -0.52
C PHE A 45 7.28 -3.99 0.73
N VAL A 46 6.85 -4.93 1.56
CA VAL A 46 7.66 -5.45 2.67
C VAL A 46 8.42 -6.67 2.15
N VAL A 47 9.75 -6.62 2.23
CA VAL A 47 10.68 -7.58 1.61
C VAL A 47 11.79 -8.00 2.58
N ASN A 48 12.69 -8.88 2.13
CA ASN A 48 13.82 -9.38 2.92
C ASN A 48 13.40 -9.86 4.31
N HIS A 49 12.47 -10.81 4.33
CA HIS A 49 11.87 -11.34 5.55
C HIS A 49 11.31 -10.29 6.51
N GLY A 50 10.77 -9.20 5.97
CA GLY A 50 10.24 -8.09 6.76
C GLY A 50 11.28 -7.05 7.17
N LYS A 51 12.58 -7.25 6.96
CA LYS A 51 13.60 -6.29 7.42
C LYS A 51 13.59 -4.98 6.61
N VAL A 52 13.00 -4.98 5.42
CA VAL A 52 13.02 -3.84 4.51
C VAL A 52 11.63 -3.55 3.97
N ALA A 53 11.31 -2.26 3.83
CA ALA A 53 10.17 -1.79 3.07
C ALA A 53 10.65 -0.97 1.87
N ILE A 54 10.21 -1.30 0.66
CA ILE A 54 10.54 -0.57 -0.58
C ILE A 54 9.27 0.03 -1.15
N SER A 55 9.36 1.25 -1.67
CA SER A 55 8.26 1.92 -2.34
C SER A 55 8.73 2.78 -3.49
N PHE A 56 7.81 3.13 -4.40
CA PHE A 56 8.13 3.95 -5.57
C PHE A 56 7.01 4.94 -5.90
N ALA A 57 7.38 6.06 -6.54
CA ALA A 57 6.47 7.01 -7.15
C ALA A 57 7.03 7.45 -8.51
N GLY A 58 6.25 7.25 -9.58
CA GLY A 58 6.68 7.57 -10.95
C GLY A 58 6.19 6.54 -11.95
N CYS A 59 7.03 6.21 -12.93
CA CYS A 59 6.73 5.27 -14.00
C CYS A 59 6.67 3.82 -13.48
N SER A 60 5.50 3.18 -13.56
CA SER A 60 5.34 1.80 -13.06
C SER A 60 6.09 0.75 -13.86
N ALA A 61 6.28 0.95 -15.17
CA ALA A 61 7.04 0.02 -16.00
C ALA A 61 8.52 0.02 -15.59
N GLU A 62 9.11 1.22 -15.47
CA GLU A 62 10.49 1.39 -15.02
C GLU A 62 10.70 0.86 -13.59
N ALA A 63 9.75 1.13 -12.69
CA ALA A 63 9.80 0.60 -11.33
C ALA A 63 9.77 -0.94 -11.33
N GLN A 64 8.94 -1.57 -12.19
CA GLN A 64 8.89 -3.02 -12.30
C GLN A 64 10.20 -3.59 -12.85
N ASP A 65 10.76 -3.01 -13.92
CA ASP A 65 12.04 -3.43 -14.49
C ASP A 65 13.18 -3.32 -13.46
N THR A 66 13.14 -2.26 -12.64
CA THR A 66 14.10 -2.04 -11.54
C THR A 66 13.95 -3.09 -10.45
N PHE A 67 12.71 -3.38 -10.05
CA PHE A 67 12.40 -4.40 -9.06
C PHE A 67 12.79 -5.81 -9.50
N ASP A 68 12.66 -6.14 -10.78
CA ASP A 68 13.03 -7.44 -11.33
C ASP A 68 14.56 -7.70 -11.29
N ARG A 69 15.37 -6.64 -11.09
CA ARG A 69 16.82 -6.76 -10.88
C ARG A 69 17.21 -7.01 -9.41
N ILE A 70 16.30 -6.83 -8.46
CA ILE A 70 16.58 -7.01 -7.02
C ILE A 70 16.40 -8.49 -6.65
N ASP A 71 17.51 -9.16 -6.34
CA ASP A 71 17.49 -10.53 -5.83
C ASP A 71 17.01 -10.58 -4.37
N LEU A 72 15.82 -11.15 -4.17
CA LEU A 72 15.23 -11.34 -2.84
C LEU A 72 15.76 -12.57 -2.10
N ASP A 73 16.26 -13.58 -2.82
CA ASP A 73 16.81 -14.80 -2.23
C ASP A 73 18.21 -14.56 -1.68
N ASN A 74 19.00 -13.72 -2.36
CA ASN A 74 20.34 -13.31 -1.94
C ASN A 74 20.41 -11.81 -1.60
N TRP A 75 19.54 -11.37 -0.69
CA TRP A 75 19.39 -9.95 -0.37
C TRP A 75 20.71 -9.26 0.03
N ASN A 76 21.01 -8.14 -0.65
CA ASN A 76 22.10 -7.25 -0.29
C ASN A 76 21.63 -5.78 -0.36
N LEU A 77 21.75 -5.06 0.76
CA LEU A 77 21.28 -3.68 0.85
C LEU A 77 22.01 -2.73 -0.10
N SER A 78 23.34 -2.85 -0.21
CA SER A 78 24.15 -1.99 -1.09
C SER A 78 23.81 -2.21 -2.56
N ASN A 79 23.62 -3.46 -2.97
CA ASN A 79 23.20 -3.80 -4.32
C ASN A 79 21.79 -3.24 -4.64
N ALA A 80 20.83 -3.43 -3.72
CA ALA A 80 19.49 -2.89 -3.89
C ALA A 80 19.50 -1.36 -4.00
N LEU A 81 20.27 -0.66 -3.16
CA LEU A 81 20.41 0.79 -3.23
C LEU A 81 21.02 1.25 -4.56
N GLU A 82 22.04 0.57 -5.08
CA GLU A 82 22.65 0.94 -6.37
C GLU A 82 21.68 0.71 -7.54
N ILE A 83 20.93 -0.40 -7.55
CA ILE A 83 19.89 -0.67 -8.56
C ILE A 83 18.82 0.42 -8.56
N LEU A 84 18.30 0.80 -7.40
CA LEU A 84 17.29 1.86 -7.27
C LEU A 84 17.85 3.23 -7.69
N LYS A 85 19.11 3.50 -7.34
CA LYS A 85 19.80 4.74 -7.67
C LYS A 85 20.01 4.88 -9.18
N GLU A 86 20.48 3.83 -9.85
CA GLU A 86 20.64 3.79 -11.31
C GLU A 86 19.33 4.12 -12.03
N SER A 87 18.20 3.52 -11.61
CA SER A 87 16.89 3.85 -12.17
C SER A 87 16.49 5.29 -11.88
N SER A 88 16.62 5.76 -10.63
CA SER A 88 16.22 7.13 -10.28
C SER A 88 16.98 8.23 -11.04
N ALA A 89 18.16 7.92 -11.58
CA ALA A 89 18.96 8.87 -12.36
C ALA A 89 18.29 9.27 -13.69
N PHE A 90 17.30 8.52 -14.18
CA PHE A 90 16.49 8.90 -15.35
C PHE A 90 15.46 10.01 -15.03
N GLY A 91 15.24 10.33 -13.75
CA GLY A 91 14.36 11.43 -13.33
C GLY A 91 12.86 11.14 -13.47
N THR A 92 12.48 9.90 -13.73
CA THR A 92 11.09 9.47 -13.99
C THR A 92 10.46 8.71 -12.83
N THR A 93 11.26 8.13 -11.94
CA THR A 93 10.81 7.34 -10.81
C THR A 93 11.70 7.54 -9.58
N ASP A 94 11.07 7.89 -8.46
CA ASP A 94 11.72 7.99 -7.15
C ASP A 94 11.39 6.77 -6.29
N TYR A 95 12.28 6.49 -5.33
CA TYR A 95 12.13 5.36 -4.41
C TYR A 95 12.35 5.78 -2.95
N LEU A 96 11.63 5.11 -2.05
CA LEU A 96 12.03 5.02 -0.65
C LEU A 96 12.37 3.58 -0.32
N LEU A 97 13.51 3.37 0.32
CA LEU A 97 13.88 2.10 0.95
C LEU A 97 14.03 2.36 2.45
N CYS A 98 13.28 1.65 3.26
CA CYS A 98 13.37 1.74 4.71
C CYS A 98 13.93 0.43 5.27
N ASN A 99 14.84 0.51 6.24
CA ASN A 99 15.44 -0.64 6.89
C ASN A 99 15.05 -0.65 8.38
N ALA A 100 14.37 -1.72 8.80
CA ALA A 100 13.85 -1.87 10.16
C ALA A 100 14.94 -2.26 11.18
N VAL A 101 16.06 -2.84 10.74
CA VAL A 101 17.13 -3.30 11.63
C VAL A 101 17.87 -2.11 12.26
N ASN A 102 18.09 -1.06 11.48
CA ASN A 102 18.76 0.15 11.91
C ASN A 102 17.84 1.39 11.92
N ASN A 103 16.54 1.20 11.63
CA ASN A 103 15.54 2.25 11.54
C ASN A 103 15.94 3.42 10.60
N VAL A 104 16.59 3.11 9.49
CA VAL A 104 17.05 4.10 8.50
C VAL A 104 16.04 4.22 7.35
N ILE A 105 15.81 5.46 6.91
CA ILE A 105 15.06 5.80 5.71
C ILE A 105 16.07 6.24 4.66
N TYR A 106 16.06 5.58 3.51
CA TYR A 106 16.80 5.99 2.32
C TYR A 106 15.82 6.62 1.33
N LYS A 107 16.06 7.89 0.98
CA LYS A 107 15.39 8.53 -0.15
C LYS A 107 16.31 8.43 -1.36
N ILE A 108 15.80 7.90 -2.46
CA ILE A 108 16.53 7.72 -3.71
C ILE A 108 15.80 8.48 -4.81
N SER A 109 16.44 9.53 -5.31
CA SER A 109 15.84 10.48 -6.27
C SER A 109 16.97 11.16 -7.05
N ASP A 110 16.77 11.36 -8.35
CA ASP A 110 17.76 11.97 -9.25
C ASP A 110 19.16 11.35 -9.17
N GLY A 111 19.24 10.02 -8.98
CA GLY A 111 20.51 9.29 -8.86
C GLY A 111 21.26 9.53 -7.54
N VAL A 112 20.62 10.16 -6.55
CA VAL A 112 21.19 10.47 -5.24
C VAL A 112 20.50 9.65 -4.15
N VAL A 113 21.30 9.08 -3.25
CA VAL A 113 20.82 8.39 -2.05
C VAL A 113 21.06 9.27 -0.83
N ALA A 114 19.98 9.69 -0.16
CA ALA A 114 20.01 10.45 1.08
C ALA A 114 19.43 9.64 2.24
N GLN A 115 19.85 9.94 3.48
CA GLN A 115 19.34 9.30 4.71
C GLN A 115 18.67 10.32 5.65
N PRO A 116 17.49 10.85 5.29
CA PRO A 116 16.81 11.84 6.12
C PRO A 116 16.07 11.21 7.32
N ASP A 117 15.61 12.05 8.26
CA ASP A 117 14.73 11.64 9.37
C ASP A 117 13.30 11.30 8.92
N TYR A 118 12.87 11.91 7.82
CA TYR A 118 11.60 11.67 7.15
C TYR A 118 11.78 11.91 5.65
N ALA A 119 10.95 11.28 4.83
CA ALA A 119 10.99 11.44 3.39
C ALA A 119 9.60 11.32 2.78
N TYR A 120 9.39 12.01 1.66
CA TYR A 120 8.26 11.77 0.77
C TYR A 120 8.76 11.68 -0.67
N ILE A 121 7.99 10.96 -1.48
CA ILE A 121 8.14 10.87 -2.93
C ILE A 121 6.76 10.99 -3.58
N GLY A 122 6.72 11.54 -4.80
CA GLY A 122 5.51 11.72 -5.57
C GLY A 122 4.77 13.04 -5.31
N ASP A 123 3.48 12.98 -5.02
CA ASP A 123 2.60 14.14 -5.11
C ASP A 123 2.85 15.24 -4.07
N PHE A 124 3.21 16.44 -4.53
CA PHE A 124 3.54 17.55 -3.64
C PHE A 124 2.32 18.16 -2.93
N ASP A 125 1.19 18.31 -3.62
CA ASP A 125 -0.04 18.87 -3.02
C ASP A 125 -0.56 17.93 -1.93
N GLY A 126 -0.55 16.62 -2.20
CA GLY A 126 -0.86 15.59 -1.22
C GLY A 126 0.09 15.63 -0.02
N TYR A 127 1.40 15.81 -0.23
CA TYR A 127 2.37 15.98 0.84
C TYR A 127 2.05 17.21 1.73
N GLN A 128 1.67 18.34 1.12
CA GLN A 128 1.27 19.54 1.89
C GLN A 128 0.03 19.29 2.75
N VAL A 129 -0.97 18.58 2.22
CA VAL A 129 -2.16 18.21 3.01
C VAL A 129 -1.79 17.25 4.13
N LEU A 130 -0.96 16.23 3.85
CA LEU A 130 -0.51 15.25 4.83
C LEU A 130 0.21 15.92 6.01
N THR A 131 1.21 16.77 5.72
CA THR A 131 2.06 17.38 6.74
C THR A 131 1.34 18.39 7.62
N LYS A 132 0.29 19.05 7.13
CA LYS A 132 -0.59 19.89 7.96
C LYS A 132 -1.40 19.08 8.99
N ASN A 133 -1.52 17.77 8.80
CA ASN A 133 -2.36 16.88 9.59
C ASN A 133 -1.56 15.91 10.49
N ILE A 134 -0.22 16.00 10.53
CA ILE A 134 0.63 15.18 11.39
C ILE A 134 1.56 16.04 12.24
N LYS A 135 1.89 15.56 13.44
CA LYS A 135 2.94 16.14 14.28
C LYS A 135 4.22 15.33 14.13
N GLN A 136 5.37 15.90 14.53
CA GLN A 136 6.63 15.17 14.53
C GLN A 136 6.58 13.93 15.43
N SER A 137 5.85 14.00 16.55
CA SER A 137 5.58 12.91 17.49
C SER A 137 4.57 11.87 17.02
N SER A 138 3.85 12.13 15.93
CA SER A 138 2.78 11.26 15.46
C SER A 138 3.29 9.84 15.15
N GLY A 139 2.58 8.82 15.64
CA GLY A 139 2.84 7.43 15.26
C GLY A 139 2.17 7.05 13.94
N LEU A 140 2.23 5.78 13.57
CA LEU A 140 1.61 5.28 12.33
C LEU A 140 0.10 5.56 12.26
N HIS A 141 -0.60 5.54 13.41
CA HIS A 141 -2.05 5.77 13.44
C HIS A 141 -2.43 7.15 12.89
N ASP A 142 -1.73 8.19 13.32
CA ASP A 142 -1.95 9.56 12.87
C ASP A 142 -1.56 9.73 11.39
N LEU A 143 -0.47 9.08 10.96
CA LEU A 143 -0.03 9.09 9.56
C LEU A 143 -1.09 8.48 8.64
N ASP A 144 -1.68 7.37 9.06
CA ASP A 144 -2.77 6.73 8.34
C ASP A 144 -4.01 7.64 8.24
N ILE A 145 -4.41 8.27 9.35
CA ILE A 145 -5.52 9.24 9.35
C ILE A 145 -5.21 10.39 8.38
N ALA A 146 -4.00 10.91 8.40
CA ALA A 146 -3.59 12.01 7.53
C ALA A 146 -3.55 11.60 6.05
N MET A 147 -3.03 10.42 5.71
CA MET A 147 -3.04 9.90 4.34
C MET A 147 -4.48 9.71 3.82
N ASN A 148 -5.39 9.21 4.65
CA ASN A 148 -6.80 9.08 4.26
C ASN A 148 -7.49 10.45 4.04
N LYS A 149 -7.06 11.50 4.76
CA LYS A 149 -7.49 12.88 4.46
C LYS A 149 -6.98 13.35 3.10
N VAL A 150 -5.74 13.02 2.72
CA VAL A 150 -5.20 13.32 1.38
C VAL A 150 -6.02 12.60 0.31
N ILE A 151 -6.25 11.29 0.47
CA ILE A 151 -7.01 10.47 -0.47
C ILE A 151 -8.44 11.01 -0.66
N SER A 152 -9.05 11.52 0.41
CA SER A 152 -10.40 12.09 0.38
C SER A 152 -10.45 13.56 -0.05
N ASP A 153 -9.32 14.24 -0.23
CA ASP A 153 -9.28 15.66 -0.60
C ASP A 153 -9.52 15.80 -2.11
N SER A 154 -10.66 16.40 -2.48
CA SER A 154 -11.04 16.61 -3.88
C SER A 154 -10.07 17.51 -4.67
N ASN A 155 -9.21 18.27 -3.99
CA ASN A 155 -8.20 19.10 -4.64
C ASN A 155 -6.96 18.29 -5.05
N VAL A 156 -6.71 17.13 -4.43
CA VAL A 156 -5.57 16.26 -4.74
C VAL A 156 -6.01 15.18 -5.74
N LYS A 157 -5.99 15.52 -7.03
CA LYS A 157 -6.50 14.65 -8.12
C LYS A 157 -5.64 13.42 -8.42
N THR A 158 -4.43 13.44 -7.89
CA THR A 158 -3.32 12.58 -8.30
C THR A 158 -3.08 11.43 -7.35
N VAL A 159 -3.65 11.47 -6.15
CA VAL A 159 -3.60 10.43 -5.11
C VAL A 159 -4.96 9.71 -5.05
N GLY A 160 -4.99 8.45 -4.63
CA GLY A 160 -6.29 7.80 -4.40
C GLY A 160 -6.24 6.35 -3.95
N GLY A 161 -7.41 5.73 -3.96
CA GLY A 161 -7.64 4.35 -3.60
C GLY A 161 -7.66 4.20 -2.09
N PHE A 162 -6.68 3.45 -1.57
CA PHE A 162 -6.63 3.07 -0.17
C PHE A 162 -5.26 3.38 0.42
N CYS A 163 -5.24 3.74 1.70
CA CYS A 163 -4.00 3.83 2.45
C CYS A 163 -3.49 2.42 2.78
N ILE A 164 -2.26 2.12 2.33
CA ILE A 164 -1.47 0.98 2.79
C ILE A 164 -0.37 1.52 3.68
N ALA A 165 -0.22 0.90 4.85
CA ALA A 165 0.67 1.36 5.90
C ALA A 165 1.50 0.20 6.45
N ALA A 166 2.80 0.43 6.67
CA ALA A 166 3.70 -0.49 7.36
C ALA A 166 4.44 0.23 8.49
N LEU A 167 4.69 -0.51 9.57
CA LEU A 167 5.44 -0.07 10.75
C LEU A 167 6.58 -1.04 10.99
N SER A 168 7.78 -0.53 11.24
CA SER A 168 8.84 -1.35 11.80
C SER A 168 8.61 -1.53 13.30
N ASP A 169 8.72 -2.75 13.78
CA ASP A 169 8.75 -3.06 15.21
C ASP A 169 9.71 -4.24 15.41
N ASN A 170 10.58 -4.16 16.42
CA ASN A 170 11.55 -5.20 16.74
C ASN A 170 12.39 -5.68 15.53
N GLY A 171 12.87 -4.74 14.71
CA GLY A 171 13.73 -5.03 13.56
C GLY A 171 13.01 -5.51 12.30
N LEU A 172 11.67 -5.55 12.31
CA LEU A 172 10.86 -6.06 11.20
C LEU A 172 9.68 -5.13 10.87
N PHE A 173 9.48 -4.83 9.60
CA PHE A 173 8.25 -4.26 9.08
C PHE A 173 7.10 -5.26 9.11
N ARG A 174 5.93 -4.76 9.49
CA ARG A 174 4.65 -5.42 9.30
C ARG A 174 3.70 -4.46 8.63
N TYR A 175 2.96 -4.95 7.65
CA TYR A 175 1.78 -4.22 7.23
C TYR A 175 0.80 -4.15 8.40
N THR A 176 0.17 -2.99 8.59
CA THR A 176 -0.93 -2.90 9.55
C THR A 176 -2.20 -3.41 8.89
N SER A 177 -2.40 -4.73 8.94
CA SER A 177 -3.57 -5.40 8.37
C SER A 177 -4.84 -4.67 8.77
N LYS A 178 -5.67 -4.30 7.78
CA LYS A 178 -6.89 -3.54 8.03
C LYS A 178 -8.09 -4.14 7.32
N HIS A 179 -9.21 -4.00 8.00
CA HIS A 179 -10.52 -3.91 7.38
C HIS A 179 -10.93 -2.46 7.36
N SER A 180 -11.34 -1.99 6.20
CA SER A 180 -11.78 -0.62 6.01
C SER A 180 -13.07 -0.61 5.21
N PHE A 181 -14.03 0.18 5.69
CA PHE A 181 -15.18 0.61 4.92
C PHE A 181 -14.83 1.97 4.34
N SER A 182 -14.82 2.07 3.02
CA SER A 182 -14.67 3.37 2.36
C SER A 182 -16.00 3.75 1.73
N GLN A 183 -16.65 4.76 2.31
CA GLN A 183 -17.54 5.62 1.53
C GLN A 183 -16.63 6.63 0.89
N PHE A 184 -16.76 6.89 -0.41
CA PHE A 184 -15.91 7.84 -1.12
C PHE A 184 -16.02 9.29 -0.59
N LYS A 185 -16.82 9.55 0.47
CA LYS A 185 -16.92 10.80 1.23
C LYS A 185 -16.93 10.65 2.77
N GLY A 186 -16.67 9.46 3.31
CA GLY A 186 -16.72 9.24 4.76
C GLY A 186 -16.34 7.82 5.18
N HIS A 187 -15.37 7.70 6.09
CA HIS A 187 -15.00 6.39 6.64
C HIS A 187 -15.86 6.08 7.87
N ILE A 188 -16.48 4.89 7.89
CA ILE A 188 -16.99 4.31 9.13
C ILE A 188 -15.89 3.39 9.68
N LYS A 189 -15.26 3.82 10.79
CA LYS A 189 -14.35 2.98 11.57
C LYS A 189 -15.20 2.02 12.41
N LEU A 190 -15.23 0.74 12.07
CA LEU A 190 -15.77 -0.26 12.99
C LEU A 190 -14.72 -0.49 14.10
N SER A 191 -15.09 -0.18 15.34
CA SER A 191 -14.23 -0.35 16.51
C SER A 191 -14.05 -1.82 16.90
N ASN A 192 -14.91 -2.71 16.42
CA ASN A 192 -14.84 -4.16 16.55
C ASN A 192 -15.20 -4.80 15.22
N VAL A 193 -14.49 -5.84 14.80
CA VAL A 193 -14.83 -6.66 13.63
C VAL A 193 -16.10 -7.44 13.97
N PRO A 194 -17.27 -7.13 13.37
CA PRO A 194 -18.44 -7.96 13.59
C PRO A 194 -18.32 -9.25 12.77
N THR A 195 -18.79 -10.37 13.33
CA THR A 195 -18.99 -11.66 12.65
C THR A 195 -19.93 -11.57 11.44
N THR A 196 -20.67 -10.47 11.34
CA THR A 196 -21.55 -10.13 10.24
C THR A 196 -21.23 -8.70 9.81
N ILE A 197 -20.61 -8.53 8.64
CA ILE A 197 -20.36 -7.22 8.05
C ILE A 197 -21.72 -6.69 7.54
N PRO A 198 -22.30 -5.62 8.13
CA PRO A 198 -23.47 -5.00 7.53
C PRO A 198 -23.07 -4.45 6.16
N ILE A 199 -23.77 -4.90 5.11
CA ILE A 199 -23.61 -4.38 3.76
C ILE A 199 -24.06 -2.91 3.79
N LEU A 200 -23.10 -1.99 3.87
CA LEU A 200 -23.32 -0.54 3.73
C LEU A 200 -22.90 -0.11 2.33
N SER A 201 -23.34 -0.83 1.29
CA SER A 201 -23.12 -0.43 -0.10
C SER A 201 -24.31 0.42 -0.56
N ASN A 202 -24.08 1.68 -0.91
CA ASN A 202 -25.04 2.48 -1.64
C ASN A 202 -24.43 2.86 -3.01
N PRO A 203 -24.93 2.30 -4.13
CA PRO A 203 -24.52 2.69 -5.48
C PRO A 203 -24.72 4.17 -5.79
N VAL A 204 -25.64 4.85 -5.08
CA VAL A 204 -25.90 6.29 -5.23
C VAL A 204 -24.77 7.14 -4.61
N ASN A 205 -23.98 6.58 -3.69
CA ASN A 205 -22.93 7.27 -2.95
C ASN A 205 -21.55 6.59 -3.09
N ASP A 206 -21.34 5.74 -4.11
CA ASP A 206 -20.06 5.10 -4.44
C ASP A 206 -19.34 4.45 -3.25
N THR A 207 -20.06 3.67 -2.45
CA THR A 207 -19.51 3.02 -1.23
C THR A 207 -19.19 1.55 -1.47
N TYR A 208 -17.97 1.12 -1.12
CA TYR A 208 -17.54 -0.28 -1.25
C TYR A 208 -16.75 -0.73 -0.02
N SER A 209 -16.93 -2.00 0.31
CA SER A 209 -16.22 -2.67 1.38
C SER A 209 -15.02 -3.40 0.79
N TYR A 210 -13.88 -3.33 1.46
CA TYR A 210 -12.73 -4.14 1.09
C TYR A 210 -11.99 -4.64 2.33
N GLY A 211 -11.35 -5.79 2.18
CA GLY A 211 -10.39 -6.31 3.14
C GLY A 211 -9.04 -6.43 2.46
N TRP A 212 -7.97 -6.34 3.24
CA TRP A 212 -6.66 -6.70 2.73
C TRP A 212 -5.78 -7.32 3.79
N THR A 213 -4.79 -8.08 3.31
CA THR A 213 -3.76 -8.71 4.13
C THR A 213 -2.41 -8.52 3.47
N GLY A 214 -1.34 -8.59 4.26
CA GLY A 214 0.02 -8.44 3.75
C GLY A 214 1.04 -9.01 4.70
N SER A 215 2.11 -9.57 4.15
CA SER A 215 3.26 -10.09 4.88
C SER A 215 4.52 -10.02 4.01
N GLN A 216 5.62 -10.61 4.49
CA GLN A 216 6.83 -10.81 3.68
C GLN A 216 6.61 -11.68 2.43
N TYR A 217 5.52 -12.47 2.39
CA TYR A 217 5.22 -13.36 1.27
C TYR A 217 4.38 -12.70 0.18
N GLY A 218 3.89 -11.48 0.41
CA GLY A 218 3.06 -10.77 -0.56
C GLY A 218 1.93 -9.98 0.09
N PHE A 219 0.97 -9.59 -0.73
CA PHE A 219 -0.14 -8.75 -0.35
C PHE A 219 -1.40 -9.18 -1.10
N ALA A 220 -2.57 -9.07 -0.47
CA ALA A 220 -3.83 -9.36 -1.14
C ALA A 220 -4.94 -8.39 -0.75
N LEU A 221 -5.79 -8.07 -1.73
CA LEU A 221 -6.97 -7.23 -1.59
C LEU A 221 -8.19 -8.02 -2.04
N TYR A 222 -9.28 -7.90 -1.29
CA TYR A 222 -10.57 -8.46 -1.65
C TYR A 222 -11.65 -7.39 -1.60
N PHE A 223 -12.37 -7.23 -2.70
CA PHE A 223 -13.51 -6.33 -2.85
C PHE A 223 -14.80 -7.15 -2.77
N TYR A 224 -15.57 -6.97 -1.69
CA TYR A 224 -16.69 -7.86 -1.38
C TYR A 224 -17.81 -7.79 -2.41
N GLU A 225 -18.23 -6.58 -2.76
CA GLU A 225 -19.33 -6.35 -3.70
C GLU A 225 -18.96 -6.79 -5.12
N ALA A 226 -17.68 -6.64 -5.47
CA ALA A 226 -17.14 -7.04 -6.77
C ALA A 226 -16.89 -8.55 -6.88
N LYS A 227 -16.84 -9.26 -5.74
CA LYS A 227 -16.33 -10.64 -5.65
C LYS A 227 -14.96 -10.77 -6.35
N LEU A 228 -14.10 -9.78 -6.12
CA LEU A 228 -12.82 -9.63 -6.80
C LEU A 228 -11.68 -9.73 -5.79
N GLY A 229 -10.81 -10.70 -5.98
CA GLY A 229 -9.58 -10.87 -5.23
C GLY A 229 -8.36 -10.54 -6.08
N LEU A 230 -7.42 -9.76 -5.54
CA LEU A 230 -6.15 -9.41 -6.16
C LEU A 230 -5.02 -9.91 -5.28
N ILE A 231 -4.05 -10.63 -5.86
CA ILE A 231 -2.89 -11.19 -5.15
C ILE A 231 -1.62 -10.62 -5.76
N TYR A 232 -0.73 -10.12 -4.92
CA TYR A 232 0.55 -9.53 -5.29
C TYR A 232 1.68 -10.28 -4.60
N LEU A 233 2.76 -10.55 -5.33
CA LEU A 233 4.02 -11.02 -4.76
C LEU A 233 4.93 -9.84 -4.37
N PRO A 234 5.95 -10.09 -3.53
CA PRO A 234 6.96 -9.08 -3.22
C PRO A 234 7.55 -8.47 -4.50
N LEU A 235 7.64 -7.14 -4.52
CA LEU A 235 8.15 -6.35 -5.66
C LEU A 235 7.43 -6.56 -7.01
N LYS A 236 6.19 -7.07 -6.99
CA LYS A 236 5.30 -7.11 -8.16
C LYS A 236 4.23 -6.04 -8.04
N ILE A 237 4.32 -5.00 -8.88
CA ILE A 237 3.42 -3.84 -8.88
C ILE A 237 2.01 -4.23 -9.30
N ASN A 238 1.92 -5.13 -10.28
CA ASN A 238 0.67 -5.69 -10.76
C ASN A 238 0.34 -7.00 -10.04
N PRO A 239 -0.96 -7.32 -9.90
CA PRO A 239 -1.36 -8.57 -9.28
C PRO A 239 -0.88 -9.74 -10.14
N VAL A 240 -0.31 -10.76 -9.49
CA VAL A 240 0.13 -12.01 -10.12
C VAL A 240 -1.04 -12.98 -10.35
N GLU A 241 -2.09 -12.87 -9.54
CA GLU A 241 -3.32 -13.63 -9.69
C GLU A 241 -4.51 -12.71 -9.41
N VAL A 242 -5.52 -12.78 -10.27
CA VAL A 242 -6.79 -12.07 -10.11
C VAL A 242 -7.92 -13.07 -10.15
N CYS A 243 -8.68 -13.10 -9.07
CA CYS A 243 -9.78 -14.02 -8.83
C CYS A 243 -11.10 -13.26 -8.99
N SER A 244 -11.86 -13.56 -10.04
CA SER A 244 -13.16 -12.94 -10.31
C SER A 244 -14.30 -13.88 -9.90
N GLU A 245 -15.42 -13.29 -9.49
CA GLU A 245 -16.64 -14.02 -9.09
C GLU A 245 -16.43 -14.98 -7.90
N VAL A 246 -15.40 -14.74 -7.09
CA VAL A 246 -15.06 -15.57 -5.92
C VAL A 246 -15.65 -15.00 -4.63
N ASN A 247 -16.17 -15.86 -3.76
CA ASN A 247 -16.51 -15.47 -2.39
C ASN A 247 -15.23 -15.39 -1.52
N LEU A 248 -15.34 -14.80 -0.33
CA LEU A 248 -14.17 -14.62 0.55
C LEU A 248 -13.55 -15.94 0.97
N ASP A 249 -14.34 -16.96 1.31
CA ASP A 249 -13.82 -18.25 1.79
C ASP A 249 -13.00 -18.96 0.72
N PHE A 250 -13.48 -18.95 -0.53
CA PHE A 250 -12.73 -19.51 -1.66
C PHE A 250 -11.49 -18.69 -1.96
N PHE A 251 -11.57 -17.35 -1.87
CA PHE A 251 -10.39 -16.50 -2.01
C PHE A 251 -9.35 -16.80 -0.92
N ASP A 252 -9.76 -16.98 0.34
CA ASP A 252 -8.86 -17.32 1.45
C ASP A 252 -8.16 -18.68 1.23
N GLN A 253 -8.86 -19.66 0.64
CA GLN A 253 -8.25 -20.93 0.22
C GLN A 253 -7.18 -20.73 -0.88
N ILE A 254 -7.41 -19.83 -1.83
CA ILE A 254 -6.41 -19.49 -2.85
C ILE A 254 -5.18 -18.83 -2.20
N LEU A 255 -5.38 -17.92 -1.24
CA LEU A 255 -4.30 -17.23 -0.53
C LEU A 255 -3.36 -18.17 0.21
N MET A 256 -3.83 -19.35 0.64
CA MET A 256 -2.98 -20.35 1.29
C MET A 256 -1.81 -20.79 0.40
N LYS A 257 -1.97 -20.81 -0.94
CA LYS A 257 -0.88 -21.10 -1.88
C LYS A 257 0.28 -20.09 -1.77
N TYR A 258 -0.02 -18.89 -1.30
CA TYR A 258 0.90 -17.75 -1.17
C TYR A 258 1.35 -17.51 0.27
N ASN A 259 1.02 -18.40 1.21
CA ASN A 259 1.22 -18.19 2.65
C ASN A 259 0.56 -16.89 3.17
N LEU A 260 -0.54 -16.49 2.53
CA LEU A 260 -1.36 -15.36 2.94
C LEU A 260 -2.67 -15.86 3.51
N LYS A 261 -3.29 -15.01 4.33
CA LYS A 261 -4.62 -15.26 4.86
C LYS A 261 -5.32 -13.94 5.08
N MET A 262 -6.59 -13.86 4.70
CA MET A 262 -7.43 -12.74 5.06
C MET A 262 -7.53 -12.65 6.59
N PRO A 263 -7.60 -11.44 7.17
CA PRO A 263 -7.66 -11.29 8.63
C PRO A 263 -9.01 -11.73 9.23
N LEU A 264 -9.92 -12.29 8.43
CA LEU A 264 -11.28 -12.69 8.82
C LEU A 264 -11.49 -14.19 8.65
N ARG A 265 -12.48 -14.70 9.40
CA ARG A 265 -13.23 -15.90 9.06
C ARG A 265 -14.69 -15.46 8.90
N ILE A 266 -15.33 -15.75 7.77
CA ILE A 266 -16.79 -15.63 7.69
C ILE A 266 -17.36 -16.90 8.33
N ASP A 267 -18.16 -16.74 9.37
CA ASP A 267 -18.88 -17.87 9.95
C ASP A 267 -20.02 -18.24 9.00
N THR A 268 -19.95 -19.43 8.40
CA THR A 268 -20.95 -19.92 7.43
C THR A 268 -22.20 -20.49 8.11
N LYS A 269 -22.39 -20.24 9.41
CA LYS A 269 -23.58 -20.67 10.14
C LYS A 269 -24.65 -19.57 10.15
N SER A 270 -25.58 -19.69 9.21
CA SER A 270 -26.98 -19.25 9.41
C SER A 270 -27.85 -20.48 9.57
#